data_AF-A0A8X6SQJ3-F1
#
_entry.id   AF-A0A8X6SQJ3-F1
#
_cell.length_a   1.000
_cell.length_b   1.000
_cell.length_c   1.000
_cell.angle_alpha   90.00
_cell.angle_beta   90.00
_cell.angle_gamma   90.00
#
_symmetry.space_group_name_H-M   'P 1'
#
loop_
_entity.id
_entity.type
_entity.pdbx_description
1 polymer ?
#
loop_
_entity_poly.entity_id
_entity_poly.type
_entity_poly.pdbx_seq_one_letter_code
_entity_poly.pdbx_strand_id
1 'polypeptide(L)'
;MSERGETDSRCIGSSDKFRATAGRRNVVNHRTRRLNHAGLYPRRPAVCIPLTSARKRAHFNWSLKHQHWSVGEWANVMFSDESQFSLSSDSR
;
A
#
# COMPACT_ATOMS: atom_id res chain seq x y z
N MET A 1 26.34 -66.90 47.58
CA MET A 1 26.08 -67.79 46.42
C MET A 1 24.71 -67.44 45.88
N SER A 2 24.62 -67.18 44.58
CA SER A 2 23.41 -67.06 43.75
C SER A 2 22.43 -65.91 44.10
N GLU A 3 21.90 -65.11 43.17
CA GLU A 3 21.83 -65.26 41.72
C GLU A 3 21.64 -63.88 41.06
N ARG A 4 22.34 -63.69 39.95
CA ARG A 4 22.12 -62.60 38.99
C ARG A 4 20.89 -62.97 38.16
N GLY A 5 19.87 -62.12 38.14
CA GLY A 5 18.75 -62.18 37.22
C GLY A 5 18.85 -61.07 36.19
N GLU A 6 19.43 -61.39 35.04
CA GLU A 6 19.47 -60.57 33.83
C GLU A 6 18.33 -61.04 32.92
N THR A 7 17.37 -60.17 32.60
CA THR A 7 16.42 -60.35 31.50
C THR A 7 16.16 -59.01 30.81
N ASP A 8 17.03 -58.74 29.84
CA ASP A 8 16.70 -58.53 28.43
C ASP A 8 15.39 -57.80 28.01
N SER A 9 15.59 -56.88 27.07
CA SER A 9 14.70 -56.51 25.97
C SER A 9 13.38 -55.80 26.26
N ARG A 10 13.31 -54.52 25.85
CA ARG A 10 12.60 -54.09 24.62
C ARG A 10 12.69 -52.57 24.43
N CYS A 11 13.63 -52.10 23.62
CA CYS A 11 13.61 -50.75 23.07
C CYS A 11 12.69 -50.74 21.83
N ILE A 12 11.44 -50.28 21.95
CA ILE A 12 10.62 -49.91 20.79
C ILE A 12 9.88 -48.63 21.11
N GLY A 13 10.23 -47.58 20.36
CA GLY A 13 9.56 -46.29 20.46
C GLY A 13 10.25 -45.22 19.63
N SER A 14 10.61 -45.55 18.38
CA SER A 14 10.90 -44.51 17.39
C SER A 14 9.63 -43.70 17.19
N SER A 15 9.65 -42.44 17.61
CA SER A 15 8.66 -41.45 17.23
C SER A 15 9.41 -40.24 16.71
N ASP A 16 9.82 -40.35 15.45
CA ASP A 16 10.13 -39.23 14.58
C ASP A 16 8.95 -38.26 14.60
N LYS A 17 9.02 -37.27 15.50
CA LYS A 17 8.09 -36.16 15.49
C LYS A 17 8.52 -35.23 14.38
N PHE A 18 7.89 -35.38 13.22
CA PHE A 18 7.96 -34.45 12.10
C PHE A 18 7.81 -33.02 12.59
N ARG A 19 8.94 -32.31 12.71
CA ARG A 19 8.96 -30.88 13.00
C ARG A 19 8.63 -30.14 11.72
N ALA A 20 7.33 -29.97 11.45
CA ALA A 20 6.83 -29.17 10.35
C ALA A 20 7.29 -27.71 10.52
N THR A 21 8.34 -27.33 9.79
CA THR A 21 8.79 -25.93 9.71
C THR A 21 8.02 -25.25 8.59
N ALA A 22 6.75 -24.91 8.83
CA ALA A 22 5.88 -24.27 7.84
C ALA A 22 5.22 -23.00 8.39
N GLY A 23 6.01 -22.14 9.03
CA GLY A 23 5.49 -20.97 9.74
C GLY A 23 5.80 -19.61 9.12
N ARG A 24 6.18 -19.52 7.83
CA ARG A 24 6.65 -18.22 7.27
C ARG A 24 6.44 -17.99 5.76
N ARG A 25 5.42 -18.58 5.13
CA ARG A 25 5.21 -18.41 3.67
C ARG A 25 3.81 -18.10 3.16
N ASN A 26 2.80 -17.84 4.01
CA ASN A 26 1.42 -17.74 3.53
C ASN A 26 0.60 -16.52 3.98
N VAL A 27 1.20 -15.48 4.59
CA VAL A 27 0.44 -14.29 5.00
C VAL A 27 0.32 -13.25 3.86
N VAL A 28 1.34 -13.15 3.02
CA VAL A 28 1.38 -12.20 1.88
C VAL A 28 0.42 -12.62 0.74
N ASN A 29 0.01 -13.88 0.69
CA ASN A 29 -0.75 -14.46 -0.43
C ASN A 29 -2.27 -14.32 -0.29
N HIS A 30 -2.82 -14.28 0.92
CA HIS A 30 -4.28 -14.24 1.08
C HIS A 30 -4.88 -12.86 0.79
N ARG A 31 -4.24 -11.79 1.30
CA ARG A 31 -4.72 -10.40 1.12
C ARG A 31 -4.65 -9.98 -0.35
N THR A 32 -3.54 -10.25 -1.02
CA THR A 32 -3.34 -9.95 -2.44
C THR A 32 -4.28 -10.77 -3.33
N ARG A 33 -4.42 -12.08 -3.07
CA ARG A 33 -5.38 -12.93 -3.80
C ARG A 33 -6.82 -12.45 -3.66
N ARG A 34 -7.24 -12.05 -2.45
CA ARG A 34 -8.59 -11.50 -2.22
C ARG A 34 -8.81 -10.16 -2.92
N LEU A 35 -7.82 -9.26 -2.90
CA LEU A 35 -7.89 -7.99 -3.61
C LEU A 35 -7.96 -8.22 -5.13
N ASN A 36 -7.10 -9.08 -5.67
CA ASN A 36 -7.10 -9.42 -7.09
C ASN A 36 -8.41 -10.12 -7.53
N HIS A 37 -8.94 -11.05 -6.73
CA HIS A 37 -10.23 -11.68 -6.98
C HIS A 37 -11.39 -10.66 -6.96
N ALA A 38 -11.28 -9.62 -6.13
CA ALA A 38 -12.21 -8.49 -6.12
C ALA A 38 -11.89 -7.42 -7.19
N GLY A 39 -10.89 -7.64 -8.05
CA GLY A 39 -10.48 -6.68 -9.09
C GLY A 39 -9.78 -5.42 -8.57
N LEU A 40 -9.33 -5.41 -7.31
CA LEU A 40 -8.68 -4.28 -6.67
C LEU A 40 -7.15 -4.36 -6.84
N TYR A 41 -6.59 -3.31 -7.45
CA TYR A 41 -5.16 -3.18 -7.69
C TYR A 41 -4.58 -1.99 -6.92
N PRO A 42 -3.34 -2.10 -6.40
CA PRO A 42 -2.69 -0.96 -5.78
C PRO A 42 -2.48 0.16 -6.80
N ARG A 43 -2.79 1.39 -6.40
CA ARG A 43 -2.51 2.62 -7.16
C ARG A 43 -1.62 3.53 -6.32
N ARG A 44 -0.74 4.29 -6.99
CA ARG A 44 -0.04 5.41 -6.34
C ARG A 44 -1.08 6.49 -6.04
N PRO A 45 -1.22 6.95 -4.79
CA PRO A 45 -2.09 8.07 -4.46
C PRO A 45 -1.68 9.31 -5.25
N ALA A 46 -2.64 10.10 -5.70
CA ALA A 46 -2.35 11.42 -6.24
C ALA A 46 -1.82 12.32 -5.11
N VAL A 47 -0.70 13.00 -5.36
CA VAL A 47 -0.18 14.02 -4.44
C VAL A 47 -0.99 15.28 -4.67
N CYS A 48 -1.89 15.59 -3.75
CA CYS A 48 -2.75 16.76 -3.80
C CYS A 48 -2.51 17.64 -2.58
N ILE A 49 -2.49 18.96 -2.77
CA ILE A 49 -2.50 19.91 -1.66
C ILE A 49 -3.87 19.78 -0.96
N PRO A 50 -3.93 19.54 0.37
CA PRO A 50 -5.19 19.47 1.08
C PRO A 50 -5.93 20.81 0.98
N LEU A 51 -7.07 20.80 0.28
CA LEU A 51 -7.98 21.94 0.20
C LEU A 51 -9.09 21.79 1.25
N THR A 52 -9.45 22.90 1.88
CA THR A 52 -10.66 22.96 2.72
C THR A 52 -11.91 22.73 1.86
N SER A 53 -12.99 22.22 2.46
CA SER A 53 -14.26 21.98 1.75
C SER A 53 -14.79 23.24 1.05
N ALA A 54 -14.67 24.40 1.71
CA ALA A 54 -15.03 25.70 1.14
C ALA A 54 -14.23 26.03 -0.12
N ARG A 55 -12.90 25.86 -0.08
CA ARG A 55 -12.01 26.10 -1.24
C ARG A 55 -12.37 25.17 -2.41
N LYS A 56 -12.62 23.89 -2.14
CA LYS A 56 -13.06 22.93 -3.17
C LYS A 56 -14.35 23.39 -3.87
N ARG A 57 -15.35 23.82 -3.09
CA ARG A 57 -16.63 24.28 -3.64
C ARG A 57 -16.48 25.59 -4.41
N ALA A 58 -15.66 26.52 -3.93
CA ALA A 58 -15.36 27.76 -4.65
C ALA A 58 -14.71 27.47 -6.01
N HIS A 59 -13.68 26.61 -6.05
CA HIS A 59 -13.03 26.21 -7.30
C HIS A 59 -14.02 25.52 -8.25
N PHE A 60 -14.83 24.59 -7.74
CA PHE A 60 -15.83 23.89 -8.54
C PHE A 60 -16.88 24.84 -9.14
N ASN A 61 -17.45 25.73 -8.34
CA ASN A 61 -18.42 26.72 -8.81
C ASN A 61 -17.81 27.67 -9.85
N TRP A 62 -16.56 28.10 -9.64
CA TRP A 62 -15.84 28.93 -10.59
C TRP A 62 -15.63 28.19 -11.91
N SER A 63 -15.19 26.92 -11.86
CA SER A 63 -15.01 26.09 -13.06
C SER A 63 -16.32 25.86 -13.81
N LEU A 64 -17.43 25.60 -13.11
CA LEU A 64 -18.74 25.45 -13.76
C LEU A 64 -19.19 26.75 -14.45
N LYS A 65 -19.01 27.89 -13.79
CA LYS A 65 -19.39 29.20 -14.36
C LYS A 65 -18.63 29.50 -15.65
N HIS A 66 -17.37 29.07 -15.74
CA HIS A 66 -16.47 29.38 -16.86
C HIS A 66 -16.21 28.17 -17.77
N GLN A 67 -16.98 27.08 -17.64
CA GLN A 67 -16.78 25.84 -18.40
C GLN A 67 -16.91 26.04 -19.92
N HIS A 68 -17.78 26.96 -20.33
CA HIS A 68 -18.10 27.22 -21.74
C HIS A 68 -17.48 28.52 -22.26
N TRP A 69 -16.50 29.07 -21.55
CA TRP A 69 -15.80 30.27 -22.01
C TRP A 69 -15.11 30.06 -23.35
N SER A 70 -15.37 30.99 -24.25
CA SER A 70 -14.73 31.10 -25.55
C SER A 70 -13.28 31.59 -25.44
N VAL A 71 -12.47 31.38 -26.47
CA VAL A 71 -11.07 31.85 -26.52
C VAL A 71 -10.97 33.37 -26.30
N GLY A 72 -11.94 34.14 -26.82
CA GLY A 72 -11.99 35.59 -26.61
C GLY A 72 -12.27 35.99 -25.16
N GLU A 73 -13.08 35.23 -24.43
CA GLU A 73 -13.31 35.45 -23.00
C GLU A 73 -12.06 35.11 -22.18
N TRP A 74 -11.37 34.02 -22.51
CA TRP A 74 -10.09 33.69 -21.89
C TRP A 74 -9.01 34.76 -22.14
N ALA A 75 -9.00 35.37 -23.33
CA ALA A 75 -8.04 36.42 -23.68
C ALA A 75 -8.16 37.69 -22.81
N ASN A 76 -9.33 37.92 -22.19
CA ASN A 76 -9.54 39.06 -21.30
C ASN A 76 -9.07 38.81 -19.85
N VAL A 77 -8.64 37.59 -19.51
CA VAL A 77 -8.18 37.25 -18.16
C VAL A 77 -6.67 37.42 -18.04
N MET A 78 -6.26 38.34 -17.18
CA MET A 78 -4.86 38.51 -16.81
C MET A 78 -4.53 37.66 -15.59
N PHE A 79 -3.64 36.68 -15.77
CA PHE A 79 -3.13 35.85 -14.68
C PHE A 79 -1.90 36.49 -14.04
N SER A 80 -1.78 36.36 -12.72
CA SER A 80 -0.59 36.76 -11.96
C SER A 80 -0.35 35.72 -10.87
N ASP A 81 0.89 35.27 -10.75
CA ASP A 81 1.35 34.42 -9.65
C ASP A 81 2.75 34.83 -9.22
N GLU A 82 3.15 34.34 -8.04
CA GLU A 82 4.51 34.46 -7.54
C GLU A 82 5.10 33.06 -7.48
N SER A 83 6.23 32.86 -8.16
CA SER A 83 6.99 31.61 -8.11
C SER A 83 8.28 31.81 -7.33
N GLN A 84 8.58 30.85 -6.46
CA GLN A 84 9.84 30.81 -5.72
C GLN A 84 10.81 29.88 -6.44
N PHE A 85 11.94 30.42 -6.89
CA PHE A 85 13.01 29.66 -7.53
C PHE A 85 14.17 29.49 -6.56
N SER A 86 14.60 28.25 -6.34
CA SER A 86 15.82 27.94 -5.59
C SER A 86 17.00 27.82 -6.54
N LEU A 87 18.11 28.50 -6.23
CA LEU A 87 19.34 28.47 -7.04
C LEU A 87 20.22 27.24 -6.76
N SER A 88 19.97 26.49 -5.70
CA SER A 88 20.64 25.22 -5.40
C SER A 88 19.88 24.07 -6.05
N SER A 89 20.54 23.30 -6.92
CA SER A 89 20.01 22.01 -7.34
C SER A 89 20.18 20.99 -6.21
N ASP A 90 19.09 20.55 -5.59
CA ASP A 90 19.10 19.34 -4.75
C ASP A 90 19.23 18.13 -5.68
N SER A 91 20.46 17.73 -5.99
CA SER A 91 20.73 16.47 -6.68
C SER A 91 20.56 15.33 -5.68
N ARG A 92 19.36 14.75 -5.63
CA ARG A 92 19.07 13.48 -4.95
C ARG A 92 19.17 12.29 -5.89
#